data_AF-A0A7V9I3T5-F1
#
_entry.id   AF-A0A7V9I3T5-F1
#
_cell.length_a   1.000
_cell.length_b   1.000
_cell.length_c   1.000
_cell.angle_alpha   90.00
_cell.angle_beta   90.00
_cell.angle_gamma   90.00
#
_symmetry.space_group_name_H-M   'P 1'
#
loop_
_entity.id
_entity.type
_entity.pdbx_description
1 polymer ?
#
loop_
_entity_poly.entity_id
_entity_poly.type
_entity_poly.pdbx_seq_one_letter_code
_entity_poly.pdbx_strand_id
1 'polypeptide(L)' 'MRTRSFFVAVCALLVLSGSAQPAAVPRFVPIGKFEAPVYVTAPRSEPGRLYVVEQAGRIVVLQGRKARAEPFLDLRG' A
#
# COMPACT_ATOMS: atom_id res chain seq x y z
N MET A 1 -48.14 12.53 -28.47
CA MET A 1 -46.81 13.09 -28.79
C MET A 1 -46.11 13.81 -27.62
N ARG A 2 -46.69 13.90 -26.41
CA ARG A 2 -46.12 14.63 -25.25
C ARG A 2 -45.34 13.77 -24.24
N THR A 3 -45.46 12.43 -24.31
CA THR A 3 -44.93 11.50 -23.30
C THR A 3 -43.54 10.94 -23.60
N ARG A 4 -43.07 11.01 -24.85
CA ARG A 4 -41.74 10.51 -25.26
C ARG A 4 -40.61 11.48 -24.88
N SER A 5 -40.87 12.79 -24.91
CA SER A 5 -39.89 13.82 -24.54
C SER A 5 -39.59 13.88 -23.05
N PHE A 6 -40.52 13.43 -22.21
CA PHE A 6 -40.33 13.42 -20.75
C PHE A 6 -39.32 12.34 -20.30
N PHE A 7 -39.29 11.20 -21.00
CA PHE A 7 -38.42 10.08 -20.65
C PHE A 7 -36.95 10.35 -21.01
N VAL A 8 -36.69 11.05 -22.12
CA VAL A 8 -35.34 11.43 -22.54
C VAL A 8 -34.74 12.51 -21.63
N ALA A 9 -35.56 13.45 -21.14
CA ALA A 9 -35.11 14.49 -20.21
C ALA A 9 -34.68 13.93 -18.85
N VAL A 10 -35.36 12.90 -18.33
CA VAL A 10 -35.03 12.27 -17.04
C VAL A 10 -33.76 11.41 -17.14
N CYS A 11 -33.55 10.69 -18.26
CA CYS A 11 -32.30 9.96 -18.48
C CYS A 11 -31.08 10.88 -18.65
N ALA A 12 -31.24 12.07 -19.25
CA ALA A 12 -30.14 13.01 -19.43
C ALA A 12 -29.65 13.64 -18.10
N LEU A 13 -30.53 13.80 -17.11
CA LEU A 13 -30.17 14.32 -15.78
C LEU A 13 -29.47 13.30 -14.87
N LEU A 14 -29.57 11.99 -15.16
CA LEU A 14 -28.93 10.93 -14.36
C LEU A 14 -27.46 10.68 -14.72
N VAL A 15 -26.97 11.18 -15.86
CA VAL A 15 -25.62 10.89 -16.38
C VAL A 15 -24.57 11.92 -15.92
N LEU A 16 -24.97 13.11 -15.44
CA LEU A 16 -24.03 14.16 -15.03
C LEU A 16 -23.56 14.09 -13.57
N SER A 17 -23.97 13.08 -12.81
CA SER A 17 -23.54 12.88 -11.42
C SER A 17 -22.20 12.14 -11.36
N GLY A 18 -21.15 12.71 -11.97
CA GLY A 18 -19.78 12.27 -11.76
C GLY A 18 -19.32 12.68 -10.36
N SER A 19 -19.34 11.76 -9.40
CA SER A 19 -18.79 12.00 -8.07
C SER A 19 -17.26 12.02 -8.15
N ALA A 20 -16.66 13.20 -7.98
CA ALA A 20 -15.22 13.30 -7.79
C ALA A 20 -14.86 12.59 -6.47
N GLN A 21 -14.29 11.39 -6.56
CA GLN A 21 -13.81 10.67 -5.39
C GLN A 21 -12.58 11.39 -4.85
N PRO A 22 -12.57 11.81 -3.57
CA PRO A 22 -11.39 12.43 -2.99
C PRO A 22 -10.23 11.44 -3.03
N ALA A 23 -9.08 11.90 -3.52
CA ALA A 23 -7.87 11.10 -3.54
C ALA A 23 -7.52 10.66 -2.11
N ALA A 24 -7.36 9.36 -1.89
CA ALA A 24 -6.99 8.83 -0.59
C ALA A 24 -5.61 9.36 -0.21
N VAL A 25 -5.53 10.08 0.90
CA VAL A 25 -4.25 10.57 1.44
C VAL A 25 -3.49 9.37 2.03
N PRO A 26 -2.27 9.08 1.56
CA PRO A 26 -1.48 8.00 2.13
C PRO A 26 -1.15 8.32 3.59
N ARG A 27 -1.27 7.31 4.46
CA ARG A 27 -0.87 7.41 5.86
C ARG A 27 0.45 6.70 6.07
N PHE A 28 1.36 7.34 6.79
CA PHE A 28 2.54 6.66 7.28
C PHE A 28 2.15 5.69 8.40
N VAL A 29 2.63 4.45 8.29
CA VAL A 29 2.41 3.42 9.31
C VAL A 29 3.77 2.99 9.82
N PRO A 30 4.02 3.03 11.14
CA PRO A 30 5.26 2.51 11.69
C PRO A 30 5.35 1.00 11.42
N ILE A 31 6.48 0.55 10.90
CA ILE A 31 6.74 -0.87 10.61
C ILE A 31 7.72 -1.51 11.59
N GLY A 32 8.42 -0.72 12.40
CA GLY A 32 9.39 -1.22 13.37
C GLY A 32 10.39 -0.15 13.78
N LYS A 33 11.35 -0.55 14.62
CA LYS A 33 12.56 0.22 14.92
C LYS A 33 13.75 -0.58 14.40
N PHE A 34 14.66 0.09 13.73
CA PHE A 34 15.83 -0.51 13.10
C PHE A 34 17.08 0.27 13.50
N GLU A 35 18.21 -0.42 13.57
CA GLU A 35 19.51 0.14 13.90
C GLU A 35 20.27 0.48 12.63
N ALA A 36 20.44 1.78 12.35
CA ALA A 36 21.13 2.30 11.17
C ALA A 36 20.72 1.58 9.86
N PRO A 37 19.42 1.65 9.45
CA PRO A 37 18.96 1.00 8.23
C PRO A 37 19.57 1.68 6.99
N VAL A 38 20.11 0.87 6.07
CA VAL A 38 20.75 1.35 4.83
C VAL A 38 19.94 1.03 3.58
N TYR A 39 19.06 0.02 3.63
CA TYR A 39 18.21 -0.34 2.49
C TYR A 39 16.92 -1.04 2.92
N VAL A 40 15.84 -0.81 2.17
CA VAL A 40 14.54 -1.48 2.36
C VAL A 40 14.01 -1.96 1.00
N THR A 41 13.57 -3.21 0.92
CA THR A 41 13.01 -3.77 -0.32
C THR A 41 11.89 -4.77 -0.08
N ALA A 42 11.07 -4.98 -1.11
CA ALA A 42 9.96 -5.93 -1.16
C ALA A 42 10.00 -6.68 -2.51
N PRO A 43 10.57 -7.90 -2.58
CA PRO A 43 10.61 -8.64 -3.83
C PRO A 43 9.20 -9.05 -4.27
N ARG A 44 8.90 -8.92 -5.57
CA ARG A 44 7.58 -9.25 -6.15
C ARG A 44 7.14 -10.70 -5.92
N SER A 45 8.10 -11.62 -5.82
CA SER A 45 7.86 -13.05 -5.58
C SER A 45 7.41 -13.36 -4.15
N GLU A 46 7.56 -12.43 -3.21
CA GLU A 46 7.25 -12.65 -1.79
C GLU A 46 6.31 -11.57 -1.24
N PRO A 47 5.03 -11.59 -1.66
CA PRO A 47 4.07 -10.61 -1.23
C PRO A 47 3.91 -10.58 0.29
N GLY A 48 3.86 -9.38 0.85
CA GLY A 48 3.74 -9.16 2.28
C GLY A 48 5.06 -9.32 3.05
N ARG A 49 6.21 -9.47 2.38
CA ARG A 49 7.52 -9.39 3.03
C ARG A 49 8.24 -8.08 2.75
N LEU A 50 8.87 -7.56 3.79
CA LEU A 50 9.82 -6.45 3.70
C LEU A 50 11.17 -6.91 4.26
N TYR A 51 12.23 -6.54 3.57
CA TYR A 51 13.60 -6.81 3.94
C TYR A 51 14.27 -5.50 4.27
N VAL A 52 14.79 -5.37 5.49
CA VAL A 52 15.52 -4.19 5.95
C VAL A 52 16.97 -4.60 6.18
N VAL A 53 17.88 -3.91 5.50
CA VAL A 53 19.33 -4.08 5.66
C VAL A 53 19.81 -3.07 6.68
N GLU A 54 20.41 -3.55 7.76
CA GLU A 54 21.04 -2.74 8.81
C GLU A 54 22.55 -2.67 8.58
N GLN A 55 23.15 -1.51 8.83
CA GLN A 55 24.58 -1.24 8.57
C GLN A 55 25.52 -2.27 9.24
N ALA A 56 25.11 -2.85 10.38
CA ALA A 56 25.89 -3.85 11.12
C ALA A 56 26.02 -5.22 10.41
N GLY A 57 25.45 -5.39 9.22
CA GLY A 57 25.50 -6.65 8.47
C GLY A 57 24.36 -7.61 8.80
N ARG A 58 23.19 -7.09 9.18
CA ARG A 58 21.99 -7.86 9.51
C ARG A 58 20.86 -7.56 8.53
N ILE A 59 20.10 -8.57 8.14
CA ILE A 59 18.89 -8.45 7.32
C ILE A 59 17.68 -8.89 8.14
N VAL A 60 16.84 -7.92 8.52
CA VAL A 60 15.59 -8.15 9.25
C VAL A 60 14.45 -8.36 8.25
N VAL A 61 13.64 -9.39 8.47
CA VAL A 61 12.45 -9.66 7.65
C VAL A 61 11.20 -9.35 8.43
N LEU A 62 10.31 -8.58 7.80
CA LEU A 62 8.97 -8.38 8.29
C LEU A 62 8.00 -9.21 7.46
N GLN A 63 7.02 -9.81 8.13
CA GLN A 63 5.83 -10.37 7.48
C GLN A 63 4.62 -9.52 7.87
N GLY A 64 4.11 -8.78 6.89
CA GLY A 64 3.17 -7.69 7.12
C GLY A 64 3.82 -6.59 7.97
N ARG A 65 3.41 -6.49 9.25
CA ARG A 65 3.93 -5.50 10.22
C ARG A 65 4.70 -6.13 11.37
N LYS A 66 5.01 -7.42 11.30
CA LYS A 66 5.69 -8.15 12.37
C LYS A 66 7.08 -8.55 11.89
N ALA A 67 8.11 -8.12 12.62
CA ALA A 67 9.44 -8.67 12.44
C ALA A 67 9.42 -10.17 12.78
N ARG A 68 10.16 -10.97 12.01
CA ARG A 68 10.42 -12.38 12.32
C ARG A 68 11.35 -12.47 13.54
N ALA A 69 11.26 -13.58 14.27
CA ALA A 69 12.11 -13.83 15.43
C ALA A 69 13.59 -13.94 15.02
N GLU A 70 13.84 -14.67 13.94
CA GLU A 70 15.17 -14.80 13.34
C GLU A 70 15.34 -13.83 12.15
N PRO A 71 16.52 -13.21 12.00
CA PRO A 71 16.85 -12.48 10.78
C PRO A 71 16.97 -13.43 9.60
N PHE A 72 16.88 -12.89 8.38
CA PHE A 72 17.18 -13.67 7.18
C PHE A 72 18.68 -13.95 7.04
N LEU A 73 19.49 -12.98 7.44
CA LEU A 73 20.94 -13.07 7.45
C LEU A 73 21.47 -12.24 8.62
N ASP A 74 22.46 -12.77 9.31
CA ASP A 74 23.25 -12.04 10.30
C ASP A 74 24.72 -12.38 10.05
N LEU A 75 25.54 -11.39 9.70
CA LEU A 75 26.97 -11.60 9.44
C LEU A 75 27.83 -11.51 10.72
N ARG A 76 27.19 -11.30 11.87
CA ARG A 76 27.85 -11.11 13.17
C ARG A 76 28.04 -12.42 13.95
N GLY A 77 27.45 -13.53 13.49
CA GLY A 77 27.47 -14.84 14.16
C GLY A 77 27.21 -16.00 13.22
#